data_AF-A0A0S3RBX5-F1
#
_entry.id   AF-A0A0S3RBX5-F1
#
_cell.length_a   1.000
_cell.length_b   1.000
_cell.length_c   1.000
_cell.angle_alpha   90.00
_cell.angle_beta   90.00
_cell.angle_gamma   90.00
#
_symmetry.space_group_name_H-M   'P 1'
#
loop_
_entity.id
_entity.type
_entity.pdbx_description
1 polymer ?
#
loop_
_entity_poly.entity_id
_entity_poly.type
_entity_poly.pdbx_seq_one_letter_code
_entity_poly.pdbx_strand_id
1 'polypeptide(L)'
;MSEPENEPEPQSEQDSVPPSKLPTQDQPAAAAKFGPASVTFTIWPPTQRTRDAVINRLIETLSSTSVLSKRYGTMPPEEASAAARQIEDEAFAAAGRSSTSDSDGIEILQVYSKEISKRMLDTVKSKATTGSPAVDNGVAENPTSEVAPTPAAESDPAAAAESET
;
A
#
# COMPACT_ATOMS: atom_id res chain seq x y z
N MET A 1 72.47 -6.86 -37.60
CA MET A 1 73.20 -5.62 -37.31
C MET A 1 72.24 -4.48 -37.58
N SER A 2 71.96 -3.50 -36.74
CA SER A 2 72.15 -3.21 -35.31
C SER A 2 71.22 -2.00 -35.09
N GLU A 3 70.60 -1.86 -33.92
CA GLU A 3 70.09 -0.56 -33.43
C GLU A 3 71.23 0.50 -33.43
N PRO A 4 70.97 1.82 -33.46
CA PRO A 4 70.28 2.48 -32.34
C PRO A 4 69.48 3.78 -32.62
N GLU A 5 68.50 3.99 -31.73
CA GLU A 5 68.24 5.20 -30.92
C GLU A 5 68.98 6.51 -31.27
N ASN A 6 68.21 7.59 -31.46
CA ASN A 6 68.64 8.96 -31.17
C ASN A 6 67.41 9.89 -30.98
N GLU A 7 67.21 10.37 -29.75
CA GLU A 7 66.31 11.46 -29.35
C GLU A 7 67.16 12.74 -29.18
N PRO A 8 66.71 13.95 -29.60
CA PRO A 8 66.08 14.87 -28.62
C PRO A 8 64.99 15.81 -29.17
N GLU A 9 64.18 16.32 -28.23
CA GLU A 9 63.17 17.39 -28.35
C GLU A 9 63.65 18.66 -29.09
N PRO A 10 62.68 19.46 -29.58
CA PRO A 10 62.67 20.86 -29.16
C PRO A 10 61.31 21.32 -28.61
N GLN A 11 61.42 22.08 -27.53
CA GLN A 11 60.38 22.79 -26.81
C GLN A 11 59.72 23.92 -27.62
N SER A 12 58.47 24.19 -27.24
CA SER A 12 57.84 25.52 -27.04
C SER A 12 56.68 25.86 -27.97
N GLU A 13 55.49 25.95 -27.38
CA GLU A 13 54.44 26.95 -27.64
C GLU A 13 53.37 26.73 -26.53
N GLN A 14 53.55 27.33 -25.34
CA GLN A 14 52.84 28.55 -24.91
C GLN A 14 51.33 28.56 -25.21
N ASP A 15 50.52 28.07 -24.26
CA ASP A 15 49.38 28.83 -23.73
C ASP A 15 49.06 28.31 -22.32
N SER A 16 49.44 29.06 -21.28
CA SER A 16 49.04 28.77 -19.90
C SER A 16 48.73 30.09 -19.20
N VAL A 17 47.44 30.26 -18.99
CA VAL A 17 46.68 31.24 -18.20
C VAL A 17 47.39 31.62 -16.88
N PRO A 18 47.37 32.90 -16.46
CA PRO A 18 48.27 33.44 -15.42
C PRO A 18 47.83 33.09 -13.99
N PRO A 19 48.75 33.20 -13.00
CA PRO A 19 48.47 32.95 -11.59
C PRO A 19 47.93 34.23 -10.92
N SER A 20 46.76 34.14 -10.27
CA SER A 20 46.28 35.18 -9.35
C SER A 20 46.28 34.69 -7.90
N LYS A 21 46.95 35.49 -7.07
CA LYS A 21 47.26 35.28 -5.65
C LYS A 21 46.00 35.41 -4.78
N LEU A 22 46.01 34.69 -3.66
CA LEU A 22 45.07 34.77 -2.54
C LEU A 22 44.81 36.22 -2.06
N PRO A 23 43.64 36.43 -1.41
CA PRO A 23 43.71 36.83 -0.01
C PRO A 23 43.04 35.80 0.90
N THR A 24 43.73 35.52 2.00
CA THR A 24 43.19 34.97 3.25
C THR A 24 41.86 35.62 3.61
N GLN A 25 40.81 34.80 3.72
CA GLN A 25 39.66 35.12 4.56
C GLN A 25 39.47 33.95 5.51
N ASP A 26 39.84 34.20 6.76
CA ASP A 26 39.49 33.40 7.93
C ASP A 26 37.97 33.17 7.95
N GLN A 27 37.54 31.99 7.52
CA GLN A 27 36.23 31.46 7.87
C GLN A 27 36.49 30.15 8.59
N PRO A 28 36.15 30.05 9.89
CA PRO A 28 36.23 28.76 10.55
C PRO A 28 35.27 27.84 9.80
N ALA A 29 35.82 26.76 9.27
CA ALA A 29 35.06 25.58 8.91
C ALA A 29 34.26 25.18 10.15
N ALA A 30 33.01 25.65 10.22
CA ALA A 30 32.01 25.05 11.08
C ALA A 30 31.72 23.69 10.45
N ALA A 31 32.64 22.74 10.70
CA ALA A 31 32.31 21.34 10.77
C ALA A 31 31.15 21.26 11.75
N ALA A 32 29.93 21.27 11.23
CA ALA A 32 28.75 20.91 11.97
C ALA A 32 28.97 19.46 12.38
N LYS A 33 29.60 19.31 13.55
CA LYS A 33 29.58 18.12 14.37
C LYS A 33 28.10 17.86 14.61
N PHE A 34 27.50 17.03 13.77
CA PHE A 34 26.35 16.25 14.17
C PHE A 34 26.89 15.30 15.24
N GLY A 35 27.00 15.80 16.47
CA GLY A 35 26.97 14.93 17.63
C GLY A 35 25.68 14.10 17.56
N PRO A 36 25.58 12.98 18.29
CA PRO A 36 24.32 12.28 18.44
C PRO A 36 23.38 13.17 19.25
N ALA A 37 22.89 14.26 18.64
CA ALA A 37 21.66 14.88 19.03
C ALA A 37 20.65 13.76 18.91
N SER A 38 20.11 13.33 20.04
CA SER A 38 18.94 12.49 20.14
C SER A 38 17.82 13.21 19.37
N VAL A 39 17.75 12.95 18.06
CA VAL A 39 16.66 13.42 17.22
C VAL A 39 15.45 12.65 17.71
N THR A 40 14.68 13.28 18.58
CA THR A 40 13.38 12.79 19.02
C THR A 40 12.46 12.95 17.81
N PHE A 41 12.43 11.93 16.95
CA PHE A 41 11.51 11.88 15.82
C PHE A 41 10.11 11.68 16.37
N THR A 42 9.32 12.75 16.46
CA THR A 42 7.88 12.62 16.72
C THR A 42 7.23 12.11 15.44
N ILE A 43 7.03 10.78 15.37
CA ILE A 43 6.43 10.11 14.20
C ILE A 43 4.93 10.42 14.07
N TRP A 44 4.33 10.95 15.15
CA TRP A 44 2.93 11.35 15.23
C TRP A 44 2.80 12.81 15.69
N PRO A 45 1.89 13.63 15.11
CA PRO A 45 0.91 13.29 14.07
C PRO A 45 1.50 13.26 12.65
N PRO A 46 0.98 12.42 11.74
CA PRO A 46 1.38 12.41 10.34
C PRO A 46 1.11 13.76 9.68
N THR A 47 1.98 14.15 8.75
CA THR A 47 1.78 15.37 7.95
C THR A 47 0.54 15.25 7.07
N GLN A 48 -0.07 16.38 6.69
CA GLN A 48 -1.25 16.36 5.82
C GLN A 48 -1.00 15.62 4.50
N ARG A 49 0.20 15.78 3.90
CA ARG A 49 0.60 15.04 2.70
C ARG A 49 0.55 13.52 2.90
N THR A 50 0.98 13.03 4.07
CA THR A 50 0.92 11.61 4.42
C THR A 50 -0.53 11.16 4.58
N ARG A 51 -1.37 11.97 5.23
CA ARG A 51 -2.81 11.71 5.37
C ARG A 51 -3.49 11.61 4.00
N ASP A 52 -3.21 12.56 3.10
CA ASP A 52 -3.75 12.56 1.73
C ASP A 52 -3.30 11.33 0.93
N ALA A 53 -2.05 10.89 1.10
CA ALA A 53 -1.56 9.67 0.46
C ALA A 53 -2.31 8.41 0.96
N VAL A 54 -2.63 8.35 2.25
CA VAL A 54 -3.45 7.29 2.83
C VAL A 54 -4.87 7.32 2.26
N ILE A 55 -5.49 8.50 2.16
CA ILE A 55 -6.82 8.67 1.55
C ILE A 55 -6.81 8.17 0.10
N ASN A 56 -5.84 8.61 -0.72
CA ASN A 56 -5.74 8.15 -2.11
C ASN A 56 -5.58 6.63 -2.21
N ARG A 57 -4.78 6.03 -1.32
CA ARG A 57 -4.61 4.58 -1.28
C ARG A 57 -5.90 3.86 -0.89
N LEU A 58 -6.68 4.41 0.03
CA LEU A 58 -7.99 3.89 0.39
C LEU A 58 -8.97 3.99 -0.78
N ILE A 59 -8.98 5.11 -1.51
CA ILE A 59 -9.80 5.29 -2.71
C ILE A 59 -9.48 4.19 -3.72
N GLU A 60 -8.21 4.03 -4.09
CA GLU A 60 -7.77 2.97 -5.01
C GLU A 60 -8.22 1.59 -4.53
N THR A 61 -8.12 1.31 -3.24
CA THR A 61 -8.47 -0.01 -2.67
C THR A 61 -9.98 -0.26 -2.71
N LEU A 62 -10.79 0.76 -2.47
CA LEU A 62 -12.26 0.68 -2.44
C LEU A 62 -12.88 0.71 -3.84
N SER A 63 -12.27 1.44 -4.77
CA SER A 63 -12.76 1.60 -6.15
C SER A 63 -12.20 0.56 -7.12
N SER A 64 -11.04 -0.03 -6.85
CA SER A 64 -10.42 -1.02 -7.73
C SER A 64 -11.00 -2.41 -7.54
N THR A 65 -10.96 -3.21 -8.60
CA THR A 65 -11.28 -4.63 -8.56
C THR A 65 -10.16 -5.38 -7.85
N SER A 66 -10.37 -5.77 -6.60
CA SER A 66 -9.39 -6.44 -5.74
C SER A 66 -10.01 -7.66 -5.04
N VAL A 67 -9.26 -8.32 -4.17
CA VAL A 67 -9.78 -9.44 -3.36
C VAL A 67 -10.99 -9.01 -2.52
N LEU A 68 -11.01 -7.75 -2.05
CA LEU A 68 -12.15 -7.18 -1.34
C LEU A 68 -13.39 -7.03 -2.23
N SER A 69 -13.23 -6.61 -3.48
CA SER A 69 -14.36 -6.42 -4.38
C SER A 69 -15.02 -7.73 -4.80
N LYS A 70 -14.28 -8.85 -4.80
CA LYS A 70 -14.85 -10.19 -5.01
C LYS A 70 -15.83 -10.60 -3.90
N ARG A 71 -15.68 -10.05 -2.69
CA ARG A 71 -16.49 -10.42 -1.52
C ARG A 71 -17.54 -9.38 -1.15
N TYR A 72 -17.30 -8.11 -1.47
CA TYR A 72 -18.11 -6.98 -1.03
C TYR A 72 -18.52 -6.01 -2.15
N GLY A 73 -18.14 -6.30 -3.40
CA GLY A 73 -18.36 -5.41 -4.55
C GLY A 73 -17.38 -4.22 -4.61
N THR A 74 -17.39 -3.50 -5.73
CA THR A 74 -16.62 -2.26 -5.92
C THR A 74 -17.44 -1.03 -5.49
N MET A 75 -16.76 0.07 -5.15
CA MET A 75 -17.39 1.38 -4.92
C MET A 75 -17.18 2.29 -6.12
N PRO A 76 -18.18 3.11 -6.51
CA PRO A 76 -17.94 4.20 -7.45
C PRO A 76 -16.93 5.20 -6.85
N PRO A 77 -16.08 5.83 -7.67
CA PRO A 77 -14.94 6.62 -7.20
C PRO A 77 -15.34 7.81 -6.31
N GLU A 78 -16.47 8.47 -6.57
CA GLU A 78 -17.00 9.55 -5.73
C GLU A 78 -17.36 9.05 -4.31
N GLU A 79 -18.09 7.95 -4.22
CA GLU A 79 -18.46 7.33 -2.95
C GLU A 79 -17.23 6.79 -2.21
N ALA A 80 -16.29 6.17 -2.94
CA ALA A 80 -15.01 5.72 -2.41
C ALA A 80 -14.19 6.88 -1.83
N SER A 81 -14.21 8.05 -2.47
CA SER A 81 -13.54 9.26 -1.97
C SER A 81 -14.15 9.76 -0.67
N ALA A 82 -15.48 9.87 -0.61
CA ALA A 82 -16.17 10.27 0.61
C ALA A 82 -15.91 9.29 1.77
N ALA A 83 -16.04 7.99 1.49
CA ALA A 83 -15.78 6.94 2.47
C ALA A 83 -14.31 6.93 2.94
N ALA A 84 -13.35 7.08 2.03
CA ALA A 84 -11.93 7.09 2.36
C ALA A 84 -11.55 8.27 3.27
N ARG A 85 -12.09 9.47 3.00
CA ARG A 85 -11.90 10.65 3.86
C ARG A 85 -12.49 10.42 5.24
N GLN A 86 -13.71 9.90 5.32
CA GLN A 86 -14.36 9.60 6.59
C GLN A 86 -13.58 8.55 7.40
N ILE A 87 -13.13 7.47 6.76
CA ILE A 87 -12.32 6.42 7.39
C ILE A 87 -11.04 7.02 7.98
N GLU A 88 -10.34 7.84 7.21
CA GLU A 88 -9.07 8.43 7.63
C GLU A 88 -9.26 9.46 8.75
N ASP A 89 -10.22 10.38 8.61
CA ASP A 89 -10.49 11.41 9.63
C ASP A 89 -10.88 10.79 10.97
N GLU A 90 -11.74 9.77 10.94
CA GLU A 90 -12.16 9.09 12.17
C GLU A 90 -11.03 8.26 12.78
N ALA A 91 -10.16 7.65 11.96
CA ALA A 91 -8.98 6.93 12.43
C ALA A 91 -7.94 7.88 13.03
N PHE A 92 -7.72 9.04 12.40
CA PHE A 92 -6.84 10.09 12.91
C PHE A 92 -7.36 10.62 14.25
N ALA A 93 -8.66 10.89 14.37
CA ALA A 93 -9.29 11.32 15.62
C ALA A 93 -9.26 10.22 16.69
N ALA A 94 -9.41 8.94 16.33
CA ALA A 94 -9.26 7.81 17.26
C ALA A 94 -7.83 7.70 17.79
N ALA A 95 -6.83 7.74 16.90
CA ALA A 95 -5.42 7.71 17.27
C ALA A 95 -5.00 8.94 18.09
N GLY A 96 -5.48 10.14 17.72
CA GLY A 96 -5.26 11.36 18.49
C GLY A 96 -5.90 11.35 19.89
N ARG A 97 -6.95 10.55 20.11
CA ARG A 97 -7.49 10.32 21.48
C ARG A 97 -6.61 9.38 22.30
N SER A 98 -5.88 8.49 21.64
CA SER A 98 -4.88 7.61 22.29
C SER A 98 -3.54 8.31 22.54
N SER A 99 -3.31 9.51 21.98
CA SER A 99 -2.08 10.26 22.24
C SER A 99 -2.13 10.90 23.63
N THR A 100 -1.56 10.22 24.61
CA THR A 100 -1.23 10.81 25.92
C THR A 100 0.20 11.35 25.90
N SER A 101 0.62 12.13 26.92
CA SER A 101 1.99 12.66 27.01
C SER A 101 3.07 11.57 27.00
N ASP A 102 2.69 10.35 27.40
CA ASP A 102 3.61 9.22 27.60
C ASP A 102 3.48 8.18 26.47
N SER A 103 2.50 8.32 25.58
CA SER A 103 2.26 7.39 24.48
C SER A 103 3.29 7.58 23.37
N ASP A 104 4.02 6.53 23.02
CA ASP A 104 5.00 6.59 21.94
C ASP A 104 4.32 6.83 20.58
N GLY A 105 4.93 7.64 19.73
CA GLY A 105 4.42 7.96 18.40
C GLY A 105 4.17 6.72 17.53
N ILE A 106 4.95 5.66 17.76
CA ILE A 106 4.76 4.36 17.10
C ILE A 106 3.48 3.66 17.56
N GLU A 107 3.19 3.65 18.87
CA GLU A 107 1.96 3.04 19.40
C GLU A 107 0.72 3.76 18.85
N ILE A 108 0.78 5.09 18.79
CA ILE A 108 -0.30 5.89 18.22
C ILE A 108 -0.49 5.58 16.72
N LEU A 109 0.60 5.43 15.97
CA LEU A 109 0.54 5.04 14.56
C LEU A 109 -0.01 3.62 14.35
N GLN A 110 0.25 2.70 15.26
CA GLN A 110 -0.35 1.36 15.24
C GLN A 110 -1.87 1.43 15.44
N VAL A 111 -2.34 2.26 16.39
CA VAL A 111 -3.78 2.51 16.58
C VAL A 111 -4.40 3.07 15.30
N TYR A 112 -3.77 4.08 14.69
CA TYR A 112 -4.23 4.66 13.43
C TYR A 112 -4.36 3.60 12.31
N SER A 113 -3.33 2.77 12.13
CA SER A 113 -3.31 1.72 11.10
C SER A 113 -4.41 0.66 11.32
N LYS A 114 -4.62 0.28 12.59
CA LYS A 114 -5.66 -0.66 12.99
C LYS A 114 -7.05 -0.10 12.73
N GLU A 115 -7.27 1.17 13.09
CA GLU A 115 -8.55 1.86 12.94
C GLU A 115 -8.92 2.09 11.47
N ILE A 116 -7.95 2.42 10.60
CA ILE A 116 -8.16 2.45 9.14
C ILE A 116 -8.63 1.09 8.64
N SER A 117 -7.89 0.03 8.95
CA SER A 117 -8.17 -1.31 8.42
C SER A 117 -9.55 -1.80 8.87
N LYS A 118 -9.89 -1.56 10.14
CA LYS A 118 -11.20 -1.90 10.72
C LYS A 118 -12.32 -1.17 10.00
N ARG A 119 -12.26 0.17 9.92
CA ARG A 119 -13.32 0.98 9.29
C ARG A 119 -13.48 0.71 7.81
N MET A 120 -12.38 0.46 7.10
CA MET A 120 -12.43 0.04 5.71
C MET A 120 -13.23 -1.25 5.54
N LEU A 121 -12.96 -2.27 6.38
CA LEU A 121 -13.71 -3.52 6.37
C LEU A 121 -15.19 -3.33 6.75
N ASP A 122 -15.47 -2.52 7.76
CA ASP A 122 -16.84 -2.25 8.20
C ASP A 122 -17.64 -1.50 7.11
N THR A 123 -17.00 -0.59 6.39
CA THR A 123 -17.59 0.15 5.27
C THR A 123 -17.95 -0.80 4.12
N VAL A 124 -17.04 -1.66 3.69
CA VAL A 124 -17.33 -2.59 2.57
C VAL A 124 -18.36 -3.65 2.96
N LYS A 125 -18.37 -4.12 4.22
CA LYS A 125 -19.40 -5.03 4.74
C LYS A 125 -20.77 -4.36 4.78
N SER A 126 -20.84 -3.13 5.28
CA SER A 126 -22.09 -2.36 5.35
C SER A 126 -22.67 -2.15 3.96
N LYS A 127 -21.81 -1.83 2.97
CA LYS A 127 -22.27 -1.72 1.58
C LYS A 127 -22.72 -3.05 0.99
N ALA A 128 -22.02 -4.15 1.27
CA ALA A 128 -22.42 -5.46 0.77
C ALA A 128 -23.78 -5.92 1.32
N THR A 129 -24.13 -5.55 2.56
CA THR A 129 -25.45 -5.88 3.12
C THR A 129 -26.56 -4.95 2.62
N THR A 130 -26.26 -3.71 2.22
CA THR A 130 -27.25 -2.79 1.63
C THR A 130 -27.36 -2.93 0.11
N GLY A 131 -26.32 -3.44 -0.54
CA GLY A 131 -26.18 -3.61 -1.99
C GLY A 131 -26.52 -5.00 -2.48
N SER A 132 -27.44 -5.73 -1.83
CA SER A 132 -27.98 -6.96 -2.41
C SER A 132 -28.54 -6.62 -3.79
N PRO A 133 -27.97 -7.14 -4.90
CA PRO A 133 -28.58 -6.91 -6.19
C PRO A 133 -29.89 -7.71 -6.16
N ALA A 134 -31.01 -7.02 -6.26
CA ALA A 134 -32.18 -7.62 -6.87
C ALA A 134 -31.72 -8.12 -8.22
N VAL A 135 -31.53 -9.44 -8.32
CA VAL A 135 -31.45 -10.14 -9.57
C VAL A 135 -32.80 -9.95 -10.25
N ASP A 136 -32.93 -8.86 -11.01
CA ASP A 136 -33.87 -8.77 -12.11
C ASP A 136 -33.40 -9.77 -13.17
N ASN A 137 -33.67 -11.04 -12.89
CA ASN A 137 -33.64 -12.08 -13.89
C ASN A 137 -35.10 -12.47 -14.06
N GLY A 138 -35.79 -11.70 -14.90
CA GLY A 138 -37.13 -12.00 -15.38
C GLY A 138 -37.15 -13.36 -16.08
N VAL A 139 -37.25 -14.42 -15.28
CA VAL A 139 -37.75 -15.71 -15.73
C VAL A 139 -39.26 -15.53 -15.83
N ALA A 140 -39.68 -15.31 -17.08
CA ALA A 140 -41.06 -15.44 -17.49
C ALA A 140 -41.61 -16.78 -17.00
N GLU A 141 -42.78 -16.70 -16.42
CA GLU A 141 -43.55 -17.79 -15.86
C GLU A 141 -43.79 -18.92 -16.87
N ASN A 142 -43.66 -20.16 -16.42
CA ASN A 142 -44.48 -21.25 -16.95
C ASN A 142 -44.70 -22.31 -15.85
N PRO A 143 -45.89 -22.38 -15.23
CA PRO A 143 -46.25 -23.44 -14.31
C PRO A 143 -46.98 -24.57 -15.06
N THR A 144 -46.43 -25.78 -14.98
CA THR A 144 -47.13 -27.05 -15.25
C THR A 144 -46.27 -28.13 -14.59
N SER A 145 -46.69 -28.63 -13.42
CA SER A 145 -47.42 -29.91 -13.26
C SER A 145 -46.62 -31.06 -13.90
N GLU A 146 -46.21 -32.14 -13.24
CA GLU A 146 -46.92 -32.95 -12.26
C GLU A 146 -46.04 -34.19 -11.96
N VAL A 147 -45.88 -34.50 -10.68
CA VAL A 147 -45.82 -35.82 -10.01
C VAL A 147 -44.90 -36.96 -10.53
N ALA A 148 -44.03 -37.38 -9.59
CA ALA A 148 -43.53 -38.72 -9.23
C ALA A 148 -42.34 -39.37 -9.97
N PRO A 149 -41.32 -39.82 -9.21
CA PRO A 149 -40.57 -41.04 -9.51
C PRO A 149 -41.13 -42.24 -8.72
N THR A 150 -41.46 -43.31 -9.45
CA THR A 150 -41.80 -44.65 -8.95
C THR A 150 -40.57 -45.44 -8.44
N PRO A 151 -40.71 -46.33 -7.43
CA PRO A 151 -39.61 -47.12 -6.85
C PRO A 151 -39.50 -48.56 -7.43
N ALA A 152 -38.45 -49.28 -7.00
CA ALA A 152 -38.08 -50.71 -7.23
C ALA A 152 -37.13 -50.96 -8.42
N ALA A 153 -36.13 -51.86 -8.40
CA ALA A 153 -35.71 -52.94 -7.52
C ALA A 153 -34.17 -53.15 -7.69
N GLU A 154 -33.41 -53.37 -6.62
CA GLU A 154 -32.82 -54.67 -6.23
C GLU A 154 -31.84 -55.32 -7.24
N SER A 155 -30.54 -55.35 -6.90
CA SER A 155 -29.64 -56.52 -6.99
C SER A 155 -28.20 -56.14 -6.58
N ASP A 156 -27.80 -56.54 -5.38
CA ASP A 156 -26.43 -56.98 -5.02
C ASP A 156 -26.36 -58.49 -5.35
N PRO A 157 -25.23 -59.19 -5.63
CA PRO A 157 -23.96 -59.05 -4.90
C PRO A 157 -22.62 -59.37 -5.63
N ALA A 158 -21.53 -59.14 -4.88
CA ALA A 158 -20.35 -60.02 -4.72
C ALA A 158 -18.95 -59.46 -5.12
N ALA A 159 -18.18 -59.20 -4.06
CA ALA A 159 -16.82 -59.70 -3.77
C ALA A 159 -15.64 -59.43 -4.73
N ALA A 160 -14.60 -58.72 -4.26
CA ALA A 160 -13.39 -59.34 -3.67
C ALA A 160 -12.19 -58.37 -3.59
N ALA A 161 -11.55 -58.39 -2.42
CA ALA A 161 -10.10 -58.30 -2.14
C ALA A 161 -9.25 -57.11 -2.65
N GLU A 162 -8.91 -56.24 -1.70
CA GLU A 162 -7.53 -55.88 -1.27
C GLU A 162 -6.35 -56.22 -2.21
N SER A 163 -5.56 -55.21 -2.59
CA SER A 163 -4.10 -55.14 -2.30
C SER A 163 -3.46 -53.86 -2.85
N GLU A 164 -2.74 -53.20 -1.96
CA GLU A 164 -1.85 -52.06 -2.13
C GLU A 164 -0.53 -52.50 -2.81
N THR A 165 0.00 -51.67 -3.70
CA THR A 165 1.40 -51.71 -4.17
C THR A 165 1.92 -50.31 -4.38
#